data_AF-A0A225UCG9-F1
#
_entry.id   AF-A0A225UCG9-F1
#
_cell.length_a   1.000
_cell.length_b   1.000
_cell.length_c   1.000
_cell.angle_alpha   90.00
_cell.angle_beta   90.00
_cell.angle_gamma   90.00
#
_symmetry.space_group_name_H-M   'P 1'
#
loop_
_entity.id
_entity.type
_entity.pdbx_description
1 polymer ?
#
loop_
_entity_poly.entity_id
_entity_poly.type
_entity_poly.pdbx_seq_one_letter_code
_entity_poly.pdbx_strand_id
1 'polypeptide(L)'
;QWELVKQMCAFDPLTRIKISTVVDELAKLVEINQDVDTSATATTLSINLESVPNVIDKAQVLLDRLVNDVDRCILEYSLYFSLWNHLNHVHAKIDDNHSAKCKEVYCSLVGDAHEATVDLQNASTTLTFLTESTMRCYALERRLKKFCEAYSFVYEWNDPS
;
A
#
# COMPACT_ATOMS: atom_id res chain seq x y z
N GLN A 1 -7.91 -5.49 -22.81
CA GLN A 1 -7.20 -6.39 -21.87
C GLN A 1 -6.16 -7.29 -22.56
N TRP A 2 -6.41 -7.89 -23.74
CA TRP A 2 -5.45 -8.78 -24.44
C TRP A 2 -4.17 -8.14 -25.00
N GLU A 3 -4.14 -6.83 -25.21
CA GLU A 3 -3.00 -6.16 -25.84
C GLU A 3 -1.77 -6.12 -24.92
N LEU A 4 -1.97 -5.94 -23.60
CA LEU A 4 -0.89 -5.99 -22.61
C LEU A 4 -0.21 -7.37 -22.59
N VAL A 5 -1.00 -8.44 -22.72
CA VAL A 5 -0.48 -9.82 -22.78
C VAL A 5 0.41 -10.01 -24.01
N LYS A 6 0.04 -9.46 -25.17
CA LYS A 6 0.89 -9.54 -26.38
C LYS A 6 2.22 -8.80 -26.20
N GLN A 7 2.20 -7.65 -25.53
CA GLN A 7 3.42 -6.88 -25.26
C GLN A 7 4.34 -7.57 -24.25
N MET A 8 3.78 -8.26 -23.25
CA MET A 8 4.54 -9.07 -22.28
C MET A 8 5.12 -10.34 -22.91
N CYS A 9 4.36 -10.97 -23.80
CA CYS A 9 4.72 -12.21 -24.47
C CYS A 9 5.36 -11.98 -25.86
N ALA A 10 5.91 -10.79 -26.11
CA ALA A 10 6.60 -10.50 -27.35
C ALA A 10 7.75 -11.50 -27.58
N PHE A 11 7.82 -12.03 -28.81
CA PHE A 11 8.80 -13.03 -29.20
C PHE A 11 10.23 -12.48 -29.11
N ASP A 12 10.44 -11.24 -29.55
CA ASP A 12 11.71 -10.53 -29.40
C ASP A 12 11.81 -9.92 -27.99
N PRO A 13 12.79 -10.33 -27.15
CA PRO A 13 13.00 -9.78 -25.82
C PRO A 13 13.22 -8.26 -25.80
N LEU A 14 13.78 -7.67 -26.86
CA LEU A 14 14.03 -6.22 -26.93
C LEU A 14 12.74 -5.41 -27.12
N THR A 15 11.70 -6.03 -27.67
CA THR A 15 10.38 -5.43 -27.83
C THR A 15 9.44 -5.69 -26.66
N ARG A 16 9.87 -6.53 -25.70
CA ARG A 16 9.09 -6.87 -24.53
C ARG A 16 8.98 -5.63 -23.62
N ILE A 17 7.74 -5.35 -23.23
CA ILE A 17 7.46 -4.28 -22.28
C ILE A 17 8.19 -4.53 -20.95
N LYS A 18 8.73 -3.47 -20.36
CA LYS A 18 9.42 -3.54 -19.06
C LYS A 18 8.42 -3.86 -17.95
N ILE A 19 8.85 -4.65 -16.96
CA ILE A 19 8.01 -5.04 -15.84
C ILE A 19 7.44 -3.81 -15.10
N SER A 20 8.21 -2.74 -14.94
CA SER A 20 7.75 -1.49 -14.32
C SER A 20 6.54 -0.90 -15.04
N THR A 21 6.54 -0.93 -16.37
CA THR A 21 5.45 -0.44 -17.22
C THR A 21 4.26 -1.38 -17.20
N VAL A 22 4.48 -2.69 -17.12
CA VAL A 22 3.39 -3.67 -16.93
C VAL A 22 2.61 -3.37 -15.66
N VAL A 23 3.31 -3.12 -14.54
CA VAL A 23 2.63 -2.79 -13.27
C VAL A 23 1.83 -1.49 -13.39
N ASP A 24 2.32 -0.49 -14.11
CA ASP A 24 1.57 0.75 -14.34
C ASP A 24 0.33 0.54 -15.22
N GLU A 25 0.41 -0.26 -16.28
CA GLU A 25 -0.75 -0.59 -17.13
C GLU A 25 -1.79 -1.46 -16.40
N LEU A 26 -1.35 -2.37 -15.54
CA LEU A 26 -2.25 -3.16 -14.69
C LEU A 26 -2.98 -2.27 -13.68
N ALA A 27 -2.31 -1.28 -13.08
CA ALA A 27 -2.94 -0.34 -12.15
C ALA A 27 -4.07 0.45 -12.83
N LYS A 28 -3.85 0.94 -14.05
CA LYS A 28 -4.89 1.63 -14.84
C LYS A 28 -6.11 0.75 -15.13
N LEU A 29 -5.90 -0.54 -15.39
CA LEU A 29 -7.00 -1.48 -15.65
C LEU A 29 -7.84 -1.73 -14.38
N VAL A 30 -7.24 -1.69 -13.20
CA VAL A 30 -7.97 -1.79 -11.92
C VAL A 30 -8.83 -0.55 -11.70
N GLU A 31 -8.31 0.65 -11.96
CA GLU A 31 -9.07 1.91 -11.86
C GLU A 31 -10.29 1.92 -12.81
N ILE A 32 -10.13 1.44 -14.06
CA ILE A 32 -11.24 1.35 -15.04
C ILE A 32 -12.33 0.38 -14.60
N ASN A 33 -11.98 -0.70 -13.91
CA ASN A 33 -12.96 -1.68 -13.43
C ASN A 33 -13.68 -1.24 -12.14
N GLN A 34 -13.14 -0.26 -11.40
CA GLN A 34 -13.77 0.29 -10.20
C GLN A 34 -14.94 1.23 -10.52
N ASP A 35 -15.03 1.76 -11.75
CA ASP A 35 -16.15 2.59 -12.22
C ASP A 35 -17.44 1.79 -12.52
N VAL A 36 -17.41 0.45 -12.44
CA VAL A 36 -18.58 -0.40 -12.78
C VAL A 36 -19.32 -0.93 -11.55
N ASP A 37 -18.76 -0.84 -10.34
CA ASP A 37 -19.42 -1.27 -9.10
C ASP A 37 -19.31 -0.21 -7.99
N THR A 38 -19.77 1.02 -8.25
CA THR A 38 -19.92 2.03 -7.19
C THR A 38 -21.24 1.85 -6.45
N SER A 39 -21.29 0.81 -5.60
CA SER A 39 -22.13 0.81 -4.40
C SER A 39 -21.47 -0.01 -3.29
N ALA A 40 -20.19 0.22 -3.04
CA ALA A 40 -19.58 -0.06 -1.76
C ALA A 40 -19.31 1.29 -1.09
N THR A 41 -19.97 1.53 0.02
CA THR A 41 -19.78 2.69 0.89
C THR A 41 -18.32 2.73 1.35
N ALA A 42 -17.48 3.47 0.62
CA ALA A 42 -16.22 3.97 1.14
C ALA A 42 -16.56 4.85 2.34
N THR A 43 -16.57 4.25 3.52
CA THR A 43 -16.54 5.00 4.77
C THR A 43 -15.11 5.50 4.85
N THR A 44 -14.82 6.59 4.13
CA THR A 44 -13.57 7.31 4.23
C THR A 44 -13.45 7.78 5.67
N LEU A 45 -12.73 7.00 6.48
CA LEU A 45 -12.22 7.45 7.75
C LEU A 45 -11.40 8.70 7.42
N SER A 46 -11.96 9.87 7.69
CA SER A 46 -11.30 11.15 7.46
C SER A 46 -10.19 11.29 8.50
N ILE A 47 -9.07 10.61 8.26
CA ILE A 47 -7.86 10.73 9.06
C ILE A 47 -7.35 12.15 8.87
N ASN A 48 -7.27 12.90 9.96
CA ASN A 48 -6.54 14.17 9.99
C ASN A 48 -5.09 13.91 10.40
N LEU A 49 -4.19 14.83 10.04
CA LEU A 49 -2.76 14.67 10.31
C LEU A 49 -2.47 14.46 11.81
N GLU A 50 -3.24 15.10 12.68
CA GLU A 50 -3.13 14.99 14.15
C GLU A 50 -3.49 13.59 14.69
N SER A 51 -4.36 12.86 13.99
CA SER A 51 -4.75 11.49 14.37
C SER A 51 -3.79 10.41 13.87
N VAL A 52 -2.91 10.74 12.91
CA VAL A 52 -1.99 9.77 12.29
C VAL A 52 -1.14 9.02 13.33
N PRO A 53 -0.51 9.67 14.34
CA PRO A 53 0.25 8.94 15.36
C PRO A 53 -0.61 7.89 16.09
N ASN A 54 -1.84 8.23 16.45
CA ASN A 54 -2.76 7.30 17.12
C ASN A 54 -3.13 6.10 16.23
N VAL A 55 -3.29 6.35 14.91
CA VAL A 55 -3.59 5.30 13.94
C VAL A 55 -2.38 4.36 13.76
N ILE A 56 -1.17 4.91 13.71
CA ILE A 56 0.08 4.14 13.67
C ILE A 56 0.20 3.26 14.93
N ASP A 57 0.02 3.82 16.12
CA ASP A 57 0.09 3.08 17.39
C ASP A 57 -0.92 1.92 17.40
N LYS A 58 -2.16 2.18 17.00
CA LYS A 58 -3.21 1.15 16.91
C LYS A 58 -2.86 0.05 15.92
N ALA A 59 -2.30 0.41 14.78
CA ALA A 59 -1.90 -0.56 13.76
C ALA A 59 -0.74 -1.45 14.23
N GLN A 60 0.26 -0.87 14.90
CA GLN A 60 1.38 -1.62 15.47
C GLN A 60 0.92 -2.59 16.56
N VAL A 61 0.08 -2.15 17.50
CA VAL A 61 -0.50 -3.02 18.55
C VAL A 61 -1.31 -4.18 17.94
N LEU A 62 -2.06 -3.89 16.88
CA LEU A 62 -2.81 -4.91 16.14
C LEU A 62 -1.88 -5.93 15.49
N LEU A 63 -0.82 -5.48 14.83
CA LEU A 63 0.17 -6.37 14.20
C LEU A 63 0.89 -7.23 15.22
N ASP A 64 1.32 -6.68 16.35
CA ASP A 64 1.94 -7.43 17.45
C ASP A 64 1.00 -8.54 17.97
N ARG A 65 -0.29 -8.24 18.09
CA ARG A 65 -1.30 -9.23 18.47
C ARG A 65 -1.43 -10.34 17.43
N LEU A 66 -1.40 -10.01 16.13
CA LEU A 66 -1.56 -10.97 15.04
C LEU A 66 -0.30 -11.84 14.83
N VAL A 67 0.89 -11.30 15.06
CA VAL A 67 2.17 -12.05 14.97
C VAL A 67 2.25 -13.15 16.04
N ASN A 68 1.69 -12.88 17.22
CA ASN A 68 1.70 -13.83 18.34
C ASN A 68 0.61 -14.93 18.25
N ASP A 69 -0.20 -14.92 17.19
CA ASP A 69 -1.22 -15.94 16.92
C ASP A 69 -0.59 -17.11 16.14
N VAL A 70 -0.76 -18.33 16.66
CA VAL A 70 0.01 -19.53 16.27
C VAL A 70 -0.27 -19.99 14.83
N ASP A 71 -1.39 -19.57 14.24
CA ASP A 71 -1.89 -20.07 12.95
C ASP A 71 -1.66 -19.12 11.76
N ARG A 72 -0.86 -18.04 11.93
CA ARG A 72 -0.77 -16.96 10.92
C ARG A 72 0.63 -16.78 10.32
N CYS A 73 0.69 -16.32 9.06
CA CYS A 73 1.94 -16.13 8.32
C CYS A 73 2.78 -14.95 8.84
N ILE A 74 3.84 -15.23 9.60
CA ILE A 74 4.78 -14.26 10.18
C ILE A 74 5.35 -13.27 9.15
N LEU A 75 5.64 -13.75 7.93
CA LEU A 75 6.25 -12.93 6.88
C LEU A 75 5.32 -11.78 6.43
N GLU A 76 4.02 -12.03 6.32
CA GLU A 76 3.06 -11.03 5.87
C GLU A 76 2.94 -9.88 6.88
N TYR A 77 2.87 -10.19 8.17
CA TYR A 77 2.86 -9.17 9.22
C TYR A 77 4.14 -8.36 9.25
N SER A 78 5.29 -8.98 8.97
CA SER A 78 6.56 -8.24 8.88
C SER A 78 6.57 -7.22 7.73
N LEU A 79 5.92 -7.52 6.61
CA LEU A 79 5.73 -6.56 5.50
C LEU A 79 4.89 -5.36 5.94
N TYR A 80 3.75 -5.61 6.58
CA TYR A 80 2.91 -4.53 7.10
C TYR A 80 3.63 -3.71 8.18
N PHE A 81 4.41 -4.37 9.05
CA PHE A 81 5.21 -3.68 10.06
C PHE A 81 6.24 -2.73 9.42
N SER A 82 6.90 -3.18 8.35
CA SER A 82 7.81 -2.33 7.55
C SER A 82 7.08 -1.13 6.96
N LEU A 83 5.90 -1.34 6.36
CA LEU A 83 5.08 -0.26 5.79
C LEU A 83 4.73 0.79 6.85
N TRP A 84 4.30 0.37 8.04
CA TRP A 84 3.97 1.31 9.13
C TRP A 84 5.18 2.07 9.64
N ASN A 85 6.36 1.44 9.71
CA ASN A 85 7.59 2.13 10.05
C ASN A 85 7.96 3.20 9.01
N HIS A 86 7.80 2.89 7.71
CA HIS A 86 8.02 3.86 6.65
C HIS A 86 7.02 5.02 6.69
N LEU A 87 5.73 4.73 6.92
CA LEU A 87 4.70 5.76 7.09
C LEU A 87 5.02 6.69 8.26
N ASN A 88 5.46 6.13 9.39
CA ASN A 88 5.86 6.91 10.57
C ASN A 88 7.08 7.79 10.30
N HIS A 89 8.08 7.27 9.59
CA HIS A 89 9.26 8.06 9.19
C HIS A 89 8.90 9.23 8.28
N VAL A 90 7.95 9.02 7.35
CA VAL A 90 7.44 10.08 6.49
C VAL A 90 6.59 11.07 7.29
N HIS A 91 5.79 10.61 8.25
CA HIS A 91 5.00 11.48 9.13
C HIS A 91 5.88 12.52 9.82
N ALA A 92 7.01 12.07 10.38
CA ALA A 92 7.96 12.93 11.09
C ALA A 92 8.57 14.05 10.23
N LYS A 93 8.47 13.94 8.89
CA LYS A 93 8.98 14.94 7.94
C LYS A 93 7.89 15.88 7.44
N ILE A 94 6.62 15.56 7.66
CA ILE A 94 5.49 16.42 7.28
C ILE A 94 5.29 17.45 8.37
N ASP A 95 5.50 18.71 8.02
CA ASP A 95 5.31 19.86 8.89
C ASP A 95 4.19 20.78 8.39
N ASP A 96 4.00 21.90 9.09
CA ASP A 96 2.98 22.88 8.72
C ASP A 96 3.22 23.63 7.41
N ASN A 97 4.45 23.61 6.89
CA ASN A 97 4.82 24.27 5.65
C ASN A 97 4.42 23.47 4.40
N HIS A 98 4.05 22.20 4.56
CA HIS A 98 3.59 21.37 3.45
C HIS A 98 2.18 21.78 3.00
N SER A 99 1.93 21.71 1.69
CA SER A 99 0.63 22.06 1.12
C SER A 99 -0.51 21.20 1.69
N ALA A 100 -1.72 21.77 1.77
CA ALA A 100 -2.90 21.03 2.19
C ALA A 100 -3.10 19.72 1.39
N LYS A 101 -2.81 19.77 0.08
CA LYS A 101 -2.84 18.60 -0.81
C LYS A 101 -1.82 17.52 -0.42
N CYS A 102 -0.61 17.91 0.01
CA CYS A 102 0.39 16.96 0.52
C CYS A 102 -0.15 16.23 1.76
N LYS A 103 -0.65 16.99 2.73
CA LYS A 103 -1.22 16.44 3.98
C LYS A 103 -2.41 15.53 3.70
N GLU A 104 -3.30 15.92 2.78
CA GLU A 104 -4.47 15.14 2.37
C GLU A 104 -4.09 13.81 1.71
N VAL A 105 -3.19 13.84 0.72
CA VAL A 105 -2.73 12.62 0.03
C VAL A 105 -2.05 11.66 1.02
N TYR A 106 -1.24 12.19 1.95
CA TYR A 106 -0.62 11.39 2.99
C TYR A 106 -1.64 10.77 3.95
N CYS A 107 -2.61 11.55 4.43
CA CYS A 107 -3.64 11.04 5.33
C CYS A 107 -4.52 9.98 4.66
N SER A 108 -4.84 10.15 3.37
CA SER A 108 -5.52 9.12 2.58
C SER A 108 -4.71 7.83 2.50
N LEU A 109 -3.39 7.92 2.27
CA LEU A 109 -2.52 6.76 2.23
C LEU A 109 -2.45 6.03 3.58
N VAL A 110 -2.40 6.77 4.69
CA VAL A 110 -2.48 6.21 6.04
C VAL A 110 -3.83 5.52 6.28
N GLY A 111 -4.93 6.09 5.76
CA GLY A 111 -6.27 5.50 5.83
C GLY A 111 -6.35 4.16 5.12
N ASP A 112 -5.87 4.11 3.89
CA ASP A 112 -5.84 2.89 3.09
C ASP A 112 -4.97 1.79 3.73
N ALA A 113 -3.84 2.19 4.34
CA ALA A 113 -2.97 1.28 5.08
C ALA A 113 -3.65 0.75 6.37
N HIS A 114 -4.39 1.61 7.07
CA HIS A 114 -5.15 1.22 8.25
C HIS A 114 -6.23 0.21 7.91
N GLU A 115 -7.04 0.49 6.89
CA GLU A 115 -8.08 -0.44 6.41
C GLU A 115 -7.47 -1.79 6.03
N ALA A 116 -6.41 -1.79 5.21
CA ALA A 116 -5.71 -3.01 4.82
C ALA A 116 -5.18 -3.80 6.03
N THR A 117 -4.70 -3.12 7.07
CA THR A 117 -4.19 -3.74 8.31
C THR A 117 -5.34 -4.32 9.16
N VAL A 118 -6.49 -3.65 9.21
CA VAL A 118 -7.68 -4.16 9.90
C VAL A 118 -8.23 -5.40 9.21
N ASP A 119 -8.21 -5.43 7.87
CA ASP A 119 -8.65 -6.58 7.07
C ASP A 119 -7.84 -7.85 7.41
N LEU A 120 -6.57 -7.70 7.79
CA LEU A 120 -5.74 -8.83 8.27
C LEU A 120 -6.33 -9.51 9.50
N GLN A 121 -7.11 -8.83 10.35
CA GLN A 121 -7.74 -9.50 11.50
C GLN A 121 -8.72 -10.58 11.05
N ASN A 122 -9.45 -10.33 9.97
CA ASN A 122 -10.44 -11.23 9.38
C ASN A 122 -9.81 -12.21 8.37
N ALA A 123 -8.47 -12.26 8.32
CA ALA A 123 -7.73 -13.07 7.39
C ALA A 123 -8.14 -14.54 7.43
N SER A 124 -8.48 -15.05 6.26
CA SER A 124 -8.47 -16.48 5.98
C SER A 124 -7.02 -16.93 5.75
N THR A 125 -6.63 -18.10 6.23
CA THR A 125 -5.33 -18.73 5.91
C THR A 125 -5.25 -19.25 4.46
N THR A 126 -6.23 -18.90 3.62
CA THR A 126 -6.23 -19.26 2.21
C THR A 126 -5.12 -18.54 1.46
N LEU A 127 -4.46 -19.27 0.54
CA LEU A 127 -3.42 -18.73 -0.31
C LEU A 127 -3.86 -17.47 -1.08
N THR A 128 -5.12 -17.42 -1.51
CA THR A 128 -5.70 -16.26 -2.20
C THR A 128 -5.68 -15.01 -1.32
N PHE A 129 -6.14 -15.13 -0.08
CA PHE A 129 -6.13 -14.00 0.86
C PHE A 129 -4.70 -13.51 1.11
N LEU A 130 -3.78 -14.42 1.45
CA LEU A 130 -2.36 -14.09 1.71
C LEU A 130 -1.71 -13.39 0.50
N THR A 131 -2.05 -13.83 -0.71
CA THR A 131 -1.53 -13.25 -1.95
C THR A 131 -2.07 -11.84 -2.17
N GLU A 132 -3.38 -11.65 -1.99
CA GLU A 132 -4.06 -10.37 -2.16
C GLU A 132 -3.56 -9.33 -1.14
N SER A 133 -3.47 -9.70 0.13
CA SER A 133 -2.99 -8.84 1.20
C SER A 133 -1.52 -8.45 1.03
N THR A 134 -0.68 -9.40 0.59
CA THR A 134 0.72 -9.13 0.23
C THR A 134 0.82 -8.16 -0.95
N MET A 135 0.04 -8.37 -2.02
CA MET A 135 -0.01 -7.45 -3.17
C MET A 135 -0.49 -6.05 -2.76
N ARG A 136 -1.49 -5.96 -1.88
CA ARG A 136 -2.00 -4.70 -1.34
C ARG A 136 -0.92 -3.95 -0.56
N CYS A 137 -0.14 -4.66 0.27
CA CYS A 137 1.00 -4.06 0.98
C CYS A 137 2.04 -3.48 0.00
N TYR A 138 2.44 -4.23 -1.03
CA TYR A 138 3.38 -3.74 -2.04
C TYR A 138 2.82 -2.54 -2.85
N ALA A 139 1.52 -2.52 -3.14
CA ALA A 139 0.88 -1.40 -3.79
C ALA A 139 0.92 -0.13 -2.91
N LEU A 140 0.69 -0.27 -1.60
CA LEU A 140 0.78 0.83 -0.63
C LEU A 140 2.22 1.36 -0.49
N GLU A 141 3.20 0.48 -0.36
CA GLU A 141 4.64 0.84 -0.37
C GLU A 141 5.02 1.62 -1.63
N ARG A 142 4.53 1.16 -2.80
CA ARG A 142 4.79 1.86 -4.07
C ARG A 142 4.14 3.24 -4.10
N ARG A 143 2.93 3.39 -3.56
CA ARG A 143 2.25 4.69 -3.45
C ARG A 143 2.98 5.62 -2.48
N LEU A 144 3.46 5.11 -1.35
CA LEU A 144 4.30 5.86 -0.41
C LEU A 144 5.58 6.36 -1.07
N LYS A 145 6.25 5.50 -1.83
CA LYS A 145 7.45 5.89 -2.60
C LYS A 145 7.16 7.01 -3.60
N LYS A 146 6.09 6.88 -4.40
CA LYS A 146 5.68 7.94 -5.35
C LYS A 146 5.32 9.24 -4.64
N PHE A 147 4.69 9.16 -3.46
CA PHE A 147 4.42 10.32 -2.61
C PHE A 147 5.73 10.99 -2.17
N CYS A 148 6.69 10.22 -1.67
CA CYS A 148 8.00 10.74 -1.28
C CYS A 148 8.73 11.42 -2.44
N GLU A 149 8.72 10.83 -3.63
CA GLU A 149 9.30 11.42 -4.85
C GLU A 149 8.61 12.75 -5.22
N ALA A 150 7.27 12.80 -5.16
CA ALA A 150 6.50 13.99 -5.52
C ALA A 150 6.72 15.17 -4.57
N TYR A 151 6.97 14.90 -3.29
CA TYR A 151 7.15 15.93 -2.25
C TYR A 151 8.60 16.03 -1.74
N SER A 152 9.56 15.40 -2.43
CA SER A 152 11.00 15.46 -2.14
C SER A 152 11.41 14.95 -0.75
N PHE A 153 10.67 13.98 -0.20
CA PHE A 153 11.09 13.30 1.02
C PHE A 153 12.20 12.29 0.70
N VAL A 154 13.35 12.41 1.36
CA VAL A 154 14.44 11.42 1.24
C VAL A 154 13.96 10.08 1.79
N TYR A 155 13.78 9.10 0.90
CA TYR A 155 13.40 7.73 1.24
C TYR A 155 14.66 6.86 1.24
N GLU A 156 15.22 6.60 2.42
CA GLU A 156 16.30 5.62 2.59
C GLU A 156 15.68 4.23 2.67
N TRP A 157 15.65 3.52 1.55
CA TRP A 157 15.20 2.14 1.49
C TRP A 157 16.37 1.23 1.90
N ASN A 158 16.30 0.62 3.08
CA ASN A 158 17.19 -0.49 3.42
C ASN A 158 16.56 -1.76 2.81
N ASP A 159 17.14 -2.22 1.71
CA ASP A 159 16.82 -3.50 1.10
C ASP A 159 17.07 -4.62 2.12
N PRO A 160 16.08 -5.44 2.50
CA PRO A 160 16.35 -6.63 3.29
C PRO A 160 17.05 -7.65 2.38
N SER A 161 18.38 -7.60 2.40
CA SER A 161 19.28 -8.59 1.80
C SER A 161 19.14 -9.99 2.40
#